data_AF-A0A3D1E6V2-F1
#
_entry.id   AF-A0A3D1E6V2-F1
#
_cell.length_a   1.000
_cell.length_b   1.000
_cell.length_c   1.000
_cell.angle_alpha   90.00
_cell.angle_beta   90.00
_cell.angle_gamma   90.00
#
_symmetry.space_group_name_H-M   'P 1'
#
loop_
_entity.id
_entity.type
_entity.pdbx_description
1 polymer ?
#
loop_
_entity_poly.entity_id
_entity_poly.type
_entity_poly.pdbx_seq_one_letter_code
_entity_poly.pdbx_strand_id
1 'polypeptide(L)'
;MGFWQIAWSQQPDFAQIKALKVAHFTEEMDLSPEQAAVFWPIYNEHESAFMGLMNDMKSQIKTKEQIKSMSELEAHKHWNRYLSQRKKMWQMDLELYEKLTGKLSKKQMVLLVNAEETFKRKLFRQYRERRDTKKQE
;
A
#
# COMPACT_ATOMS: atom_id res chain seq x y z
N MET A 1 -10.67 2.65 -1.54
CA MET A 1 -10.31 1.90 -2.77
C MET A 1 -8.80 2.00 -2.93
N GLY A 2 -8.07 0.90 -2.74
CA GLY A 2 -6.62 0.92 -2.58
C GLY A 2 -5.88 1.17 -3.89
N PHE A 3 -5.05 2.22 -3.90
CA PHE A 3 -4.12 2.62 -4.95
C PHE A 3 -3.35 1.46 -5.64
N TRP A 4 -3.05 0.40 -4.90
CA TRP A 4 -2.37 -0.81 -5.40
C TRP A 4 -3.19 -1.63 -6.42
N GLN A 5 -4.50 -1.41 -6.56
CA GLN A 5 -5.31 -2.10 -7.57
C GLN A 5 -5.14 -1.52 -8.98
N ILE A 6 -4.80 -0.23 -9.11
CA ILE A 6 -4.77 0.49 -10.41
C ILE A 6 -3.39 0.44 -11.07
N ALA A 7 -2.32 0.30 -10.28
CA ALA A 7 -0.93 0.34 -10.72
C ALA A 7 -0.46 -0.85 -11.59
N TRP A 8 -1.16 -1.99 -11.59
CA TRP A 8 -0.60 -3.27 -12.08
C TRP A 8 -1.37 -3.89 -13.25
N SER A 9 -1.81 -3.06 -14.22
CA SER A 9 -2.25 -3.53 -15.55
C SER A 9 -1.14 -3.46 -16.61
N GLN A 10 -0.05 -2.74 -16.32
CA GLN A 10 1.19 -2.65 -17.09
C GLN A 10 2.30 -2.69 -16.04
N GLN A 11 3.06 -3.79 -15.90
CA GLN A 11 3.96 -3.98 -14.75
C GLN A 11 4.99 -2.84 -14.67
N PRO A 12 4.86 -1.92 -13.70
CA PRO A 12 5.95 -1.05 -13.30
C PRO A 12 6.95 -1.94 -12.57
N ASP A 13 8.25 -1.75 -12.81
CA ASP A 13 9.25 -2.49 -12.07
C ASP A 13 9.05 -2.25 -10.57
N PHE A 14 8.77 -3.31 -9.81
CA PHE A 14 8.58 -3.25 -8.36
C PHE A 14 9.76 -2.54 -7.69
N ALA A 15 10.97 -2.73 -8.22
CA ALA A 15 12.17 -2.04 -7.77
C ALA A 15 12.09 -0.52 -8.00
N GLN A 16 11.54 -0.07 -9.14
CA GLN A 16 11.33 1.35 -9.42
C GLN A 16 10.32 1.97 -8.45
N ILE A 17 9.20 1.31 -8.16
CA ILE A 17 8.23 1.82 -7.19
C ILE A 17 8.85 1.91 -5.79
N LYS A 18 9.61 0.89 -5.39
CA LYS A 18 10.31 0.86 -4.11
C LYS A 18 11.32 2.01 -4.00
N ALA A 19 12.12 2.24 -5.04
CA ALA A 19 13.07 3.35 -5.09
C ALA A 19 12.38 4.71 -5.00
N LEU A 20 11.27 4.90 -5.73
CA LEU A 20 10.46 6.12 -5.65
C LEU A 20 9.87 6.33 -4.26
N LYS A 21 9.46 5.24 -3.59
CA LYS A 21 8.94 5.30 -2.21
C LYS A 21 10.04 5.72 -1.23
N VAL A 22 11.21 5.11 -1.34
CA VAL A 22 12.37 5.45 -0.50
C VAL A 22 12.73 6.91 -0.64
N ALA A 23 12.90 7.40 -1.87
CA ALA A 23 13.20 8.81 -2.13
C ALA A 23 12.13 9.75 -1.56
N HIS A 24 10.85 9.46 -1.80
CA HIS A 24 9.73 10.26 -1.29
C HIS A 24 9.70 10.32 0.24
N PHE A 25 9.97 9.21 0.91
CA PHE A 25 9.95 9.15 2.37
C PHE A 25 11.18 9.85 2.97
N THR A 26 12.35 9.72 2.35
CA THR A 26 13.55 10.45 2.76
C THR A 26 13.37 11.96 2.64
N GLU A 27 12.66 12.43 1.61
CA GLU A 27 12.33 13.85 1.42
C GLU A 27 11.31 14.37 2.46
N GLU A 28 10.29 13.59 2.79
CA GLU A 28 9.16 14.06 3.62
C GLU A 28 9.35 13.84 5.12
N MET A 29 10.15 12.85 5.55
CA MET A 29 10.19 12.42 6.95
C MET A 29 11.27 13.08 7.82
N ASP A 30 12.23 13.77 7.21
CA ASP A 30 13.33 14.45 7.91
C ASP A 30 13.97 13.58 9.02
N LEU A 31 14.37 12.36 8.63
CA LEU A 31 14.98 11.39 9.54
C LEU A 31 16.48 11.64 9.65
N SER A 32 17.01 11.62 10.88
CA SER A 32 18.46 11.55 11.07
C SER A 32 19.01 10.20 10.56
N PRO A 33 20.32 10.09 10.25
CA PRO A 33 20.92 8.82 9.84
C PRO A 33 20.66 7.67 10.84
N GLU A 34 20.70 7.96 12.13
CA GLU A 34 20.44 6.99 13.21
C GLU A 34 18.97 6.57 13.22
N GLN A 35 18.04 7.52 13.04
CA GLN A 35 16.61 7.21 12.96
C GLN A 35 16.28 6.43 11.70
N ALA A 36 16.88 6.76 10.55
CA ALA A 36 16.70 6.06 9.30
C ALA A 36 17.18 4.60 9.40
N ALA A 37 18.32 4.36 10.05
CA ALA A 37 18.84 3.01 10.28
C ALA A 37 17.88 2.12 11.09
N VAL A 38 17.08 2.72 11.99
CA VAL A 38 16.05 2.02 12.78
C VAL A 38 14.72 1.92 12.02
N PHE A 39 14.34 2.96 11.28
CA PHE A 39 13.07 3.05 10.57
C PHE A 39 12.98 2.04 9.42
N TRP A 40 13.99 2.00 8.54
CA TRP A 40 13.93 1.21 7.31
C TRP A 40 13.70 -0.29 7.53
N PRO A 41 14.37 -0.97 8.49
CA PRO A 41 14.10 -2.39 8.76
C PRO A 41 12.65 -2.65 9.16
N ILE A 42 12.10 -1.81 10.06
CA ILE A 42 10.71 -1.94 10.56
C ILE A 42 9.72 -1.69 9.41
N TYR A 43 9.95 -0.62 8.65
CA TYR A 43 9.08 -0.26 7.54
C TYR A 43 9.11 -1.30 6.42
N ASN A 44 10.29 -1.83 6.09
CA ASN A 44 10.43 -2.84 5.03
C ASN A 44 9.76 -4.17 5.40
N GLU A 45 9.84 -4.58 6.67
CA GLU A 45 9.12 -5.76 7.19
C GLU A 45 7.61 -5.58 7.01
N HIS A 46 7.07 -4.44 7.47
CA HIS A 46 5.67 -4.10 7.32
C HIS A 46 5.24 -4.09 5.84
N GLU A 47 6.00 -3.39 4.99
CA GLU A 47 5.70 -3.26 3.57
C GLU A 47 5.67 -4.63 2.87
N SER A 48 6.64 -5.50 3.16
CA SER A 48 6.70 -6.85 2.59
C SER A 48 5.49 -7.68 2.98
N ALA A 49 5.11 -7.66 4.26
CA ALA A 49 3.92 -8.37 4.74
C ALA A 49 2.64 -7.79 4.13
N PHE A 50 2.53 -6.46 4.06
CA PHE A 50 1.36 -5.76 3.50
C PHE A 50 1.19 -6.08 2.02
N MET A 51 2.27 -6.09 1.26
CA MET A 51 2.28 -6.49 -0.16
C MET A 51 1.84 -7.93 -0.34
N GLY A 52 2.30 -8.85 0.52
CA GLY A 52 1.85 -10.24 0.51
C GLY A 52 0.33 -10.35 0.69
N LEU A 53 -0.24 -9.64 1.66
CA LEU A 53 -1.68 -9.59 1.88
C LEU A 53 -2.42 -8.96 0.69
N MET A 54 -1.88 -7.88 0.13
CA MET A 54 -2.48 -7.20 -1.02
C MET A 54 -2.50 -8.10 -2.27
N ASN A 55 -1.45 -8.90 -2.48
CA ASN A 55 -1.39 -9.88 -3.57
C ASN A 55 -2.42 -11.00 -3.37
N ASP A 56 -2.58 -11.50 -2.14
CA ASP A 56 -3.63 -12.47 -1.81
C ASP A 56 -5.02 -11.89 -2.10
N MET A 57 -5.31 -10.68 -1.64
CA MET A 57 -6.58 -9.98 -1.91
C MET A 57 -6.82 -9.79 -3.41
N LYS A 58 -5.78 -9.46 -4.18
CA LYS A 58 -5.88 -9.29 -5.64
C LYS A 58 -6.23 -10.60 -6.34
N SER A 59 -5.62 -11.72 -5.93
CA SER A 59 -5.90 -13.04 -6.50
C SER A 59 -7.36 -13.49 -6.32
N GLN A 60 -8.07 -12.87 -5.38
CA GLN A 60 -9.45 -13.18 -5.04
C GLN A 60 -10.48 -12.27 -5.70
N ILE A 61 -10.05 -11.24 -6.45
CA ILE A 61 -10.98 -10.35 -7.14
C ILE A 61 -11.84 -11.16 -8.10
N LYS A 62 -13.15 -11.03 -7.95
CA LYS A 62 -14.15 -11.67 -8.81
C LYS A 62 -14.70 -10.67 -9.82
N THR A 63 -15.01 -11.14 -11.02
CA THR A 63 -15.76 -10.35 -12.00
C THR A 63 -17.20 -10.15 -11.53
N LYS A 64 -17.90 -9.18 -12.11
CA LYS A 64 -19.30 -8.92 -11.79
C LYS A 64 -20.17 -10.14 -12.10
N GLU A 65 -19.84 -10.85 -13.18
CA GLU A 65 -20.52 -12.07 -13.62
C GLU A 65 -20.29 -13.21 -12.63
N GLN A 66 -19.05 -13.41 -12.18
CA GLN A 66 -18.73 -14.40 -11.14
C GLN A 66 -19.50 -14.12 -9.86
N ILE A 67 -19.57 -12.85 -9.42
CA ILE A 67 -20.32 -12.45 -8.22
C ILE A 67 -21.80 -12.76 -8.37
N LYS A 68 -22.41 -12.44 -9.51
CA LYS A 68 -23.83 -12.71 -9.78
C LYS A 68 -24.17 -14.21 -9.83
N SER A 69 -23.20 -15.05 -10.17
CA SER A 69 -23.38 -16.51 -10.21
C SER A 69 -23.19 -17.21 -8.86
N MET A 70 -22.70 -16.50 -7.84
CA MET A 70 -22.48 -17.08 -6.52
C MET A 70 -23.80 -17.32 -5.80
N SER A 71 -23.87 -18.42 -5.05
CA SER A 71 -24.91 -18.58 -4.04
C SER A 71 -24.73 -17.57 -2.89
N GLU A 72 -25.81 -17.27 -2.16
CA GLU A 72 -25.73 -16.40 -0.98
C GLU A 72 -24.74 -16.90 0.08
N LEU A 73 -24.60 -18.22 0.24
CA LEU A 73 -23.61 -18.80 1.16
C LEU A 73 -22.16 -18.52 0.71
N GLU A 74 -21.88 -18.61 -0.59
CA GLU A 74 -20.56 -18.29 -1.14
C GLU A 74 -20.28 -16.79 -1.05
N ALA A 75 -21.29 -15.95 -1.32
CA ALA A 75 -21.20 -14.51 -1.20
C ALA A 75 -20.88 -14.11 0.26
N HIS A 76 -21.56 -14.73 1.23
CA HIS A 76 -21.29 -14.53 2.65
C HIS A 76 -19.85 -14.90 3.04
N LYS A 77 -19.36 -16.06 2.60
CA LYS A 77 -17.97 -16.48 2.83
C LYS A 77 -16.95 -15.51 2.21
N HIS A 78 -17.20 -15.08 0.98
CA HIS A 78 -16.33 -14.14 0.28
C HIS A 78 -16.30 -12.77 0.98
N TRP A 79 -17.47 -12.28 1.41
CA TRP A 79 -17.60 -11.04 2.17
C TRP A 79 -16.86 -11.09 3.50
N ASN A 80 -17.03 -12.17 4.27
CA ASN A 80 -16.33 -12.32 5.56
C ASN A 80 -14.81 -12.38 5.38
N ARG A 81 -14.31 -13.02 4.32
CA ARG A 81 -12.89 -13.02 3.97
C ARG A 81 -12.40 -11.61 3.64
N TYR A 82 -13.15 -10.85 2.86
CA TYR A 82 -12.82 -9.46 2.55
C TYR A 82 -12.73 -8.60 3.83
N LEU A 83 -13.71 -8.74 4.74
CA LEU A 83 -13.70 -8.03 6.02
C LEU A 83 -12.51 -8.42 6.90
N SER A 84 -12.17 -9.72 6.99
CA SER A 84 -11.05 -10.18 7.80
C SER A 84 -9.71 -9.67 7.26
N GLN A 85 -9.52 -9.66 5.94
CA GLN A 85 -8.34 -9.09 5.30
C GLN A 85 -8.26 -7.57 5.54
N ARG A 86 -9.38 -6.85 5.43
CA ARG A 86 -9.44 -5.40 5.70
C ARG A 86 -9.05 -5.09 7.15
N LYS A 87 -9.55 -5.89 8.10
CA LYS A 87 -9.17 -5.77 9.52
C LYS A 87 -7.68 -6.05 9.72
N LYS A 88 -7.15 -7.08 9.07
CA LYS A 88 -5.73 -7.42 9.14
C LYS A 88 -4.83 -6.29 8.61
N MET A 89 -5.19 -5.66 7.49
CA MET A 89 -4.46 -4.49 6.99
C MET A 89 -4.38 -3.39 8.03
N TRP A 90 -5.52 -3.04 8.65
CA TRP A 90 -5.55 -2.00 9.67
C TRP A 90 -4.71 -2.36 10.91
N GLN A 91 -4.74 -3.62 11.32
CA GLN A 91 -3.91 -4.10 12.43
C GLN A 91 -2.42 -3.99 12.11
N MET A 92 -2.00 -4.31 10.89
CA MET A 92 -0.61 -4.18 10.46
C MET A 92 -0.13 -2.72 10.49
N ASP A 93 -0.97 -1.77 10.05
CA ASP A 93 -0.66 -0.35 10.12
C ASP A 93 -0.51 0.10 11.60
N LEU A 94 -1.40 -0.35 12.49
CA LEU A 94 -1.28 -0.05 13.93
C LEU A 94 0.00 -0.64 14.54
N GLU A 95 0.34 -1.88 14.22
CA GLU A 95 1.56 -2.55 14.67
C GLU A 95 2.81 -1.81 14.19
N LEU A 96 2.81 -1.30 12.95
CA LEU A 96 3.88 -0.42 12.45
C LEU A 96 4.01 0.83 13.33
N TYR A 97 2.91 1.51 13.62
CA TYR A 97 2.93 2.74 14.41
C TYR A 97 3.35 2.52 15.86
N GLU A 98 2.94 1.40 16.45
CA GLU A 98 3.39 0.98 17.78
C GLU A 98 4.90 0.69 17.78
N LYS A 99 5.40 -0.08 16.80
CA LYS A 99 6.83 -0.38 16.67
C LYS A 99 7.69 0.88 16.50
N LEU A 100 7.16 1.94 15.89
CA LEU A 100 7.85 3.21 15.67
C LEU A 100 7.66 4.23 16.81
N THR A 101 6.69 4.01 17.70
CA THR A 101 6.44 4.89 18.83
C THR A 101 7.63 4.88 19.79
N GLY A 102 8.11 6.07 20.17
CA GLY A 102 9.29 6.23 21.01
C GLY A 102 10.63 6.18 20.26
N LYS A 103 10.65 5.70 19.01
CA LYS A 103 11.81 5.79 18.09
C LYS A 103 11.76 7.05 17.23
N LEU A 104 10.54 7.50 16.90
CA LEU A 104 10.27 8.72 16.17
C LEU A 104 9.50 9.72 17.03
N SER A 105 9.68 11.01 16.76
CA SER A 105 8.87 12.07 17.38
C SER A 105 7.42 11.99 16.91
N LYS A 106 6.47 12.55 17.70
CA LYS A 106 5.05 12.58 17.29
C LYS A 106 4.84 13.35 15.98
N LYS A 107 5.64 14.39 15.70
CA LYS A 107 5.62 15.09 14.41
C LYS A 107 6.02 14.16 13.26
N GLN A 108 7.09 13.38 13.42
CA GLN A 108 7.55 12.40 12.43
C GLN A 108 6.52 11.28 12.21
N MET A 109 5.79 10.87 13.25
CA MET A 109 4.68 9.91 13.09
C MET A 109 3.55 10.49 12.21
N VAL A 110 3.22 11.77 12.37
CA VAL A 110 2.23 12.44 11.51
C VAL A 110 2.77 12.60 10.07
N LEU A 111 4.06 12.94 9.93
CA LEU A 111 4.72 13.01 8.62
C LEU A 111 4.72 11.66 7.91
N LEU A 112 4.93 10.55 8.61
CA LEU A 112 4.84 9.19 8.04
C LEU A 112 3.47 8.94 7.39
N VAL A 113 2.39 9.23 8.12
CA VAL A 113 1.02 9.08 7.59
C VAL A 113 0.80 9.98 6.36
N ASN A 114 1.28 11.22 6.41
CA ASN A 114 1.20 12.14 5.28
C ASN A 114 2.05 11.68 4.08
N ALA A 115 3.26 11.17 4.32
CA ALA A 115 4.17 10.63 3.31
C ALA A 115 3.52 9.44 2.57
N GLU A 116 2.82 8.57 3.29
CA GLU A 116 2.06 7.48 2.67
C GLU A 116 0.94 7.98 1.75
N GLU A 117 0.14 8.93 2.21
CA GLU A 117 -0.97 9.47 1.42
C GLU A 117 -0.50 10.32 0.23
N THR A 118 0.55 11.11 0.40
CA THR A 118 1.17 11.87 -0.69
C THR A 118 1.84 10.94 -1.70
N PHE A 119 2.50 9.87 -1.27
CA PHE A 119 3.08 8.88 -2.17
C PHE A 119 2.01 8.16 -3.00
N LYS A 120 0.91 7.71 -2.37
CA LYS A 120 -0.24 7.11 -3.07
C LYS A 120 -0.79 8.06 -4.14
N ARG A 121 -0.97 9.35 -3.80
CA ARG A 121 -1.42 10.39 -4.73
C ARG A 121 -0.43 10.64 -5.88
N LYS A 122 0.87 10.73 -5.56
CA LYS A 122 1.96 10.93 -6.54
C LYS A 122 1.97 9.81 -7.56
N LEU A 123 1.90 8.56 -7.10
CA LEU A 123 1.84 7.43 -8.01
C LEU A 123 0.54 7.42 -8.83
N PHE A 124 -0.63 7.69 -8.24
CA PHE A 124 -1.89 7.80 -9.00
C PHE A 124 -1.78 8.77 -10.19
N ARG A 125 -1.19 9.94 -9.95
CA ARG A 125 -0.96 10.94 -10.99
C ARG A 125 -0.06 10.40 -12.09
N GLN A 126 1.07 9.78 -11.73
CA GLN A 126 2.00 9.19 -12.70
C GLN A 126 1.35 8.08 -13.54
N TYR A 127 0.48 7.24 -12.96
CA TYR A 127 -0.25 6.22 -13.74
C TYR A 127 -1.22 6.81 -14.73
N ARG A 128 -1.90 7.91 -14.36
CA ARG A 128 -2.85 8.59 -15.25
C ARG A 128 -2.12 9.22 -16.42
N GLU A 129 -1.05 9.97 -16.15
CA GLU A 129 -0.23 10.63 -17.17
C GLU A 129 0.35 9.62 -18.19
N ARG A 130 0.85 8.46 -17.73
CA ARG A 130 1.35 7.38 -18.60
C ARG A 130 0.27 6.77 -19.50
N ARG A 131 -0.99 6.73 -19.04
CA ARG A 131 -2.11 6.24 -19.86
C ARG A 131 -2.52 7.23 -20.94
N ASP A 132 -2.42 8.53 -20.64
CA ASP A 132 -2.78 9.58 -21.58
C ASP A 132 -1.72 9.73 -22.69
N THR A 133 -0.43 9.55 -22.37
CA THR A 133 0.65 9.54 -23.38
C THR A 133 0.53 8.36 -24.35
N LYS A 134 0.24 7.15 -23.87
CA LYS A 134 0.04 5.95 -24.72
C LYS A 134 -1.20 5.99 -25.63
N LYS A 135 -2.10 6.97 -25.46
CA LYS A 135 -3.28 7.16 -26.34
C LYS A 135 -3.04 8.16 -27.46
N GLN A 136 -1.95 8.93 -27.39
CA GLN A 136 -1.57 9.94 -28.37
C GLN A 136 -0.52 9.43 -29.36
N GLU A 137 0.05 8.25 -29.10
CA GLU A 137 0.89 7.45 -30.00
C GLU A 137 0.04 6.39 -30.72
#